data_AF-A0A380EIH4-F1
#
_entry.id   AF-A0A380EIH4-F1
#
_cell.length_a   1.000
_cell.length_b   1.000
_cell.length_c   1.000
_cell.angle_alpha   90.00
_cell.angle_beta   90.00
_cell.angle_gamma   90.00
#
_symmetry.space_group_name_H-M   'P 1'
#
loop_
_entity.id
_entity.type
_entity.pdbx_description
1 polymer ?
#
loop_
_entity_poly.entity_id
_entity_poly.type
_entity_poly.pdbx_seq_one_letter_code
_entity_poly.pdbx_strand_id
1 'polypeptide(L)' 'MKATTIIGIAGGSGSGKTTVTNEIMKNLEGHSVALLAQDYYYKDQKHLTFDERLETNYDHPFAFR' A
#
# COMPACT_ATOMS: atom_id res chain seq x y z
N MET A 1 -1.72 21.30 -18.60
CA MET A 1 -1.98 20.28 -17.56
C MET A 1 -1.58 20.86 -16.21
N LYS A 2 -2.37 20.63 -15.16
CA LYS A 2 -1.99 21.02 -13.80
C LYS A 2 -1.02 19.95 -13.25
N ALA A 3 0.05 20.36 -12.56
CA ALA A 3 0.95 19.42 -11.92
C ALA A 3 0.21 18.63 -10.83
N THR A 4 0.48 17.32 -10.74
CA THR A 4 -0.10 16.45 -9.71
C THR A 4 0.83 16.42 -8.50
N THR A 5 0.29 16.62 -7.30
CA THR A 5 1.04 16.46 -6.05
C THR A 5 1.01 14.99 -5.63
N ILE A 6 2.18 14.42 -5.32
CA ILE A 6 2.33 13.05 -4.82
C ILE A 6 2.75 13.11 -3.36
N ILE A 7 2.05 12.37 -2.50
CA ILE A 7 2.32 12.29 -1.06
C ILE A 7 2.60 10.82 -0.72
N GLY A 8 3.78 10.53 -0.18
CA GLY A 8 4.14 9.21 0.34
C GLY A 8 3.85 9.13 1.84
N ILE A 9 3.10 8.11 2.26
CA ILE A 9 2.82 7.83 3.68
C ILE A 9 3.42 6.47 4.00
N ALA A 10 4.45 6.44 4.84
CA ALA A 10 5.18 5.23 5.23
C ALA A 10 5.21 5.07 6.75
N GLY A 11 5.41 3.84 7.21
CA GLY A 11 5.51 3.49 8.63
C GLY A 11 5.47 1.98 8.82
N GLY A 12 6.00 1.50 9.95
CA GLY A 12 5.96 0.08 10.29
C GLY A 12 4.52 -0.44 10.48
N SER A 13 4.35 -1.77 10.48
CA SER A 13 3.06 -2.36 10.82
C SER A 13 2.60 -1.92 12.22
N GLY A 14 1.30 -1.63 12.38
CA GLY A 14 0.73 -1.11 13.62
C GLY A 14 1.03 0.37 13.95
N SER A 15 1.76 1.10 13.11
CA SER A 15 2.11 2.53 13.36
C SER A 15 0.96 3.53 13.24
N GLY A 16 -0.23 3.11 12.78
CA GLY A 16 -1.36 4.00 12.55
C GLY A 16 -1.40 4.67 11.17
N LYS A 17 -0.48 4.32 10.25
CA LYS A 17 -0.45 4.78 8.85
C LYS A 17 -1.81 4.73 8.13
N THR A 18 -2.54 3.63 8.28
CA THR A 18 -3.86 3.43 7.68
C THR A 18 -4.89 4.41 8.25
N THR A 19 -4.88 4.63 9.56
CA THR A 19 -5.78 5.58 10.22
C THR A 19 -5.54 7.01 9.73
N VAL A 20 -4.27 7.44 9.70
CA VAL A 20 -3.90 8.77 9.19
C VAL A 20 -4.31 8.95 7.73
N THR A 21 -4.08 7.92 6.89
CA THR A 21 -4.45 7.95 5.47
C THR A 21 -5.97 8.10 5.29
N ASN A 22 -6.76 7.35 6.06
CA ASN A 22 -8.22 7.42 6.01
C ASN A 22 -8.75 8.81 6.42
N GLU A 23 -8.19 9.41 7.47
CA GLU A 23 -8.56 10.77 7.87
C GLU A 23 -8.19 11.80 6.79
N ILE A 24 -7.03 11.68 6.15
CA ILE A 24 -6.66 12.56 5.01
C ILE A 24 -7.68 12.43 3.88
N MET A 25 -8.04 11.20 3.48
CA MET A 25 -9.01 10.96 2.40
C MET A 25 -10.38 11.57 2.73
N LYS A 26 -10.84 11.43 3.97
CA LYS A 26 -12.09 12.02 4.45
C LYS A 26 -12.06 13.55 4.42
N ASN A 27 -10.95 14.16 4.87
CA ASN A 27 -10.80 15.62 4.84
C ASN A 27 -10.68 16.19 3.42
N LEU A 28 -10.27 15.36 2.45
CA LEU A 28 -10.16 15.73 1.04
C LEU A 28 -11.37 15.27 0.20
N GLU A 29 -12.46 14.86 0.84
CA GLU A 29 -13.70 14.52 0.14
C GLU A 29 -14.15 15.68 -0.78
N GLY A 30 -14.61 15.33 -1.99
CA GLY A 30 -14.96 16.30 -3.03
C GLY A 30 -13.77 16.85 -3.84
N HIS A 31 -12.52 16.51 -3.50
CA HIS A 31 -11.34 16.82 -4.31
C HIS A 31 -10.94 15.64 -5.21
N SER A 32 -10.20 15.94 -6.28
CA SER A 32 -9.63 14.91 -7.17
C SER A 32 -8.41 14.25 -6.52
N VAL A 33 -8.64 13.20 -5.74
CA VAL A 33 -7.61 12.44 -5.03
C VAL A 33 -7.71 10.96 -5.36
N ALA A 34 -6.57 10.29 -5.52
CA ALA A 34 -6.47 8.85 -5.68
C ALA A 34 -5.54 8.28 -4.59
N LEU A 35 -5.93 7.16 -3.99
CA LEU A 35 -5.13 6.42 -3.01
C LEU A 35 -4.54 5.17 -3.66
N LEU A 36 -3.22 5.05 -3.59
CA LEU A 36 -2.50 3.83 -3.96
C LEU A 36 -1.89 3.22 -2.70
N ALA A 37 -2.45 2.11 -2.22
CA ALA A 37 -1.93 1.37 -1.07
C ALA A 37 -0.92 0.31 -1.54
N GLN A 38 0.36 0.52 -1.26
CA GLN A 38 1.44 -0.38 -1.70
C GLN A 38 1.27 -1.83 -1.19
N ASP A 39 0.64 -2.01 -0.02
CA ASP A 39 0.33 -3.33 0.57
C ASP A 39 -0.57 -4.20 -0.33
N TYR A 40 -1.18 -3.65 -1.40
CA TYR A 40 -1.95 -4.40 -2.39
C TYR A 40 -1.15 -4.87 -3.62
N TYR A 41 0.14 -4.54 -3.69
CA TYR A 41 1.00 -4.76 -4.87
C TYR A 41 2.09 -5.81 -4.63
N TYR A 42 1.79 -6.83 -3.83
CA TYR A 42 2.62 -8.03 -3.73
C TYR A 42 2.67 -8.78 -5.07
N LYS A 43 3.81 -9.43 -5.35
CA LYS A 43 3.96 -10.31 -6.52
C LYS A 43 2.91 -11.42 -6.51
N ASP A 44 2.29 -11.68 -7.67
CA ASP A 44 1.34 -12.78 -7.81
C ASP A 44 2.05 -14.14 -7.62
N GLN A 45 1.62 -14.88 -6.60
CA GLN A 45 2.13 -16.20 -6.23
C GLN A 45 1.14 -17.33 -6.52
N LYS A 46 0.15 -17.14 -7.41
CA LYS A 46 -0.79 -18.21 -7.82
C LYS A 46 -0.12 -19.46 -8.40
N HIS A 47 1.13 -19.34 -8.85
CA HIS A 47 1.93 -20.45 -9.35
C HIS A 47 2.56 -21.30 -8.23
N LEU A 48 2.51 -20.84 -6.97
CA LEU A 48 3.00 -21.55 -5.79
C LEU A 48 1.86 -22.25 -5.06
N THR A 49 2.19 -23.33 -4.37
CA THR A 49 1.30 -24.00 -3.42
C THR A 49 0.99 -23.10 -2.22
N PHE A 50 0.07 -23.50 -1.35
CA PHE A 50 -0.17 -22.73 -0.12
C PHE A 50 1.03 -22.77 0.81
N ASP A 51 1.67 -23.93 1.00
CA ASP A 51 2.81 -24.11 1.89
C ASP A 51 4.02 -23.26 1.44
N GLU A 52 4.31 -23.21 0.14
CA GLU A 52 5.37 -22.34 -0.39
C GLU A 52 5.09 -20.85 -0.20
N ARG A 53 3.81 -20.44 -0.17
CA ARG A 53 3.42 -19.03 0.09
C ARG A 53 3.63 -18.62 1.54
N LEU A 54 3.59 -19.58 2.48
CA LEU A 54 3.84 -19.31 3.90
C LEU A 54 5.30 -18.98 4.19
N GLU A 55 6.22 -19.52 3.38
CA GLU A 55 7.67 -19.27 3.52
C GLU A 55 8.11 -17.91 2.95
N THR A 56 7.20 -17.15 2.35
CA THR A 56 7.51 -15.84 1.76
C THR A 56 7.65 -14.77 2.84
N ASN A 57 8.77 -14.05 2.83
CA ASN A 57 8.93 -12.82 3.63
C ASN A 57 8.27 -11.63 2.92
N TYR A 58 7.05 -11.28 3.35
CA TYR A 58 6.25 -10.17 2.80
C TYR A 58 6.70 -8.77 3.25
N ASP A 59 7.64 -8.66 4.19
CA ASP A 59 8.22 -7.38 4.61
C ASP A 59 9.50 -7.03 3.85
N HIS A 60 10.06 -8.00 3.11
CA HIS A 60 11.26 -7.76 2.32
C HIS A 60 10.93 -6.92 1.07
N PRO A 61 11.78 -5.95 0.66
CA PRO A 61 11.55 -5.14 -0.54
C PRO A 61 11.32 -5.94 -1.83
N PHE A 62 11.81 -7.19 -1.88
CA PHE A 62 11.61 -8.08 -3.03
C PHE A 62 10.22 -8.71 -3.13
N ALA A 63 9.36 -8.52 -2.13
CA ALA A 63 7.98 -8.98 -2.18
C ALA A 63 7.12 -8.17 -3.18
N PHE A 64 7.56 -6.95 -3.53
CA PHE A 64 6.89 -6.02 -4.43
C PHE A 64 7.46 -6.07 -5.86
N ARG A 65 6.68 -5.60 -6.85
CA ARG A 65 7.05 -5.56 -8.27
C ARG A 65 7.11 -4.14 -8.81
#